data_AF-A0A9E1B501-F1
#
_entry.id   AF-A0A9E1B501-F1
#
_cell.length_a   1.000
_cell.length_b   1.000
_cell.length_c   1.000
_cell.angle_alpha   90.00
_cell.angle_beta   90.00
_cell.angle_gamma   90.00
#
_symmetry.space_group_name_H-M   'P 1'
#
loop_
_entity.id
_entity.type
_entity.pdbx_description
1 polymer ?
#
loop_
_entity_poly.entity_id
_entity_poly.type
_entity_poly.pdbx_seq_one_letter_code
_entity_poly.pdbx_strand_id
1 'polypeptide(L)'
;MRVLDIDLDFFLADCCPLAELGHRPSLPGHEPWEASAVRAFLENQCGLSRTAPKPGRIFETHDGALRFWEEQIAAGRLTAPFDVTHVDAHSDLGIGYPGPNFVLFNVLSMPVQKRLDYTAFYAQKKLDEANYLLFALAMRRISSLDNVRNPRSRADIPQVLLDADGNIHLNSLTAQMFAAKNGAEPTVPFRVYDDYRDFRAAGAYDFVTLAISPRYAPKEADGLVEVVGKYIKKEKNFCNGC
;
A
#
# COMPACT_ATOMS: atom_id res chain seq x y z
N MET A 1 -1.06 -12.40 -10.12
CA MET A 1 -0.09 -11.32 -10.43
C MET A 1 0.39 -10.74 -9.10
N ARG A 2 1.60 -10.21 -9.03
CA ARG A 2 2.22 -9.72 -7.79
C ARG A 2 2.67 -8.27 -7.94
N VAL A 3 2.27 -7.42 -7.00
CA VAL A 3 2.69 -6.03 -6.92
C VAL A 3 3.53 -5.84 -5.66
N LEU A 4 4.67 -5.18 -5.82
CA LEU A 4 5.45 -4.65 -4.72
C LEU A 4 5.13 -3.18 -4.59
N ASP A 5 4.67 -2.80 -3.42
CA ASP A 5 4.31 -1.44 -3.08
C ASP A 5 5.14 -0.98 -1.89
N ILE A 6 5.84 0.13 -2.05
CA ILE A 6 6.91 0.57 -1.14
C ILE A 6 6.62 1.99 -0.68
N ASP A 7 6.62 2.25 0.62
CA ASP A 7 6.77 3.59 1.18
C ASP A 7 8.25 3.87 1.48
N LEU A 8 8.68 5.12 1.26
CA LEU A 8 10.01 5.60 1.58
C LEU A 8 10.29 5.58 3.08
N ASP A 9 9.26 5.81 3.91
CA ASP A 9 9.41 5.91 5.37
C ASP A 9 9.81 4.58 6.05
N PHE A 10 9.61 3.45 5.36
CA PHE A 10 10.12 2.14 5.75
C PHE A 10 11.65 2.17 5.94
N PHE A 11 12.36 2.92 5.10
CA PHE A 11 13.82 3.01 5.09
C PHE A 11 14.38 4.06 6.05
N LEU A 12 13.68 4.35 7.15
CA LEU A 12 14.15 5.26 8.18
C LEU A 12 14.62 4.51 9.44
N ALA A 13 15.44 5.18 10.25
CA ALA A 13 15.90 4.64 11.53
C ALA A 13 14.77 4.45 12.56
N ASP A 14 13.70 5.25 12.49
CA ASP A 14 12.48 5.13 13.29
C ASP A 14 11.33 5.86 12.57
N CYS A 15 10.07 5.54 12.88
CA CYS A 15 8.90 6.22 12.33
C CYS A 15 8.89 7.70 12.70
N CYS A 16 8.69 8.59 11.74
CA CYS A 16 8.49 10.01 12.02
C CYS A 16 7.11 10.27 12.63
N PRO A 17 6.98 11.29 13.52
CA PRO A 17 5.69 11.90 13.79
C PRO A 17 5.08 12.47 12.50
N LEU A 18 3.76 12.34 12.33
CA LEU A 18 3.05 12.88 11.18
C LEU A 18 3.24 14.40 11.08
N ALA A 19 3.79 14.87 9.96
CA ALA A 19 3.95 16.28 9.71
C ALA A 19 2.63 16.94 9.24
N GLU A 20 2.54 18.25 9.47
CA GLU A 20 1.49 19.10 8.90
C GLU A 20 1.52 19.06 7.37
N LEU A 21 0.37 19.33 6.75
CA LEU A 21 0.29 19.39 5.29
C LEU A 21 1.32 20.40 4.74
N GLY A 22 2.03 20.00 3.68
CA GLY A 22 3.08 20.80 3.04
C GLY A 22 4.42 20.84 3.80
N HIS A 23 4.53 20.17 4.94
CA HIS A 23 5.76 20.10 5.73
C HIS A 23 6.33 18.69 5.74
N ARG A 24 7.62 18.60 6.08
CA ARG A 24 8.33 17.33 6.31
C ARG A 24 8.74 17.22 7.78
N PRO A 25 8.83 15.99 8.33
CA PRO A 25 9.35 15.77 9.66
C PRO A 25 10.84 16.14 9.76
N SER A 26 11.31 16.38 10.98
CA SER A 26 12.72 16.68 11.26
C SER A 26 13.58 15.41 11.22
N LEU A 27 14.84 15.55 10.80
CA LEU A 27 15.79 14.45 10.67
C LEU A 27 16.15 13.70 11.97
N PRO A 28 16.44 14.35 13.12
CA PRO A 28 17.11 13.67 14.24
C PRO A 28 16.37 12.43 14.74
N GLY A 29 17.03 11.26 14.69
CA GLY A 29 16.46 9.97 15.08
C GLY A 29 15.64 9.26 14.00
N HIS A 30 15.53 9.86 12.82
CA HIS A 30 14.82 9.36 11.65
C HIS A 30 15.72 9.34 10.41
N GLU A 31 17.02 9.12 10.62
CA GLU A 31 17.99 9.12 9.54
C GLU A 31 17.64 8.04 8.49
N PRO A 32 17.70 8.36 7.19
CA PRO A 32 17.47 7.37 6.15
C PRO A 32 18.58 6.31 6.18
N TRP A 33 18.22 5.08 5.80
CA TRP A 33 19.17 4.00 5.65
C TRP A 33 20.24 4.33 4.60
N GLU A 34 21.41 3.72 4.75
CA GLU A 34 22.45 3.78 3.74
C GLU A 34 21.95 3.18 2.41
N ALA A 35 22.34 3.80 1.30
CA ALA A 35 21.94 3.35 -0.04
C ALA A 35 22.32 1.88 -0.32
N SER A 36 23.41 1.39 0.28
CA SER A 36 23.82 -0.03 0.18
C SER A 36 22.85 -0.96 0.89
N ALA A 37 22.33 -0.59 2.06
CA ALA A 37 21.35 -1.36 2.82
C ALA A 37 20.00 -1.42 2.08
N VAL A 38 19.55 -0.29 1.51
CA VAL A 38 18.34 -0.25 0.66
C VAL A 38 18.49 -1.17 -0.54
N ARG A 39 19.64 -1.12 -1.24
CA ARG A 39 19.88 -2.05 -2.36
C ARG A 39 19.90 -3.50 -1.91
N ALA A 40 20.54 -3.81 -0.79
CA ALA A 40 20.58 -5.17 -0.26
C ALA A 40 19.17 -5.68 0.05
N PHE A 41 18.29 -4.85 0.62
CA PHE A 41 16.89 -5.20 0.82
C PHE A 41 16.16 -5.49 -0.49
N LEU A 42 16.23 -4.57 -1.45
CA LEU A 42 15.55 -4.70 -2.74
C LEU A 42 16.06 -5.91 -3.54
N GLU A 43 17.35 -6.19 -3.52
CA GLU A 43 17.97 -7.28 -4.29
C GLU A 43 17.78 -8.64 -3.58
N ASN A 44 17.96 -8.74 -2.26
CA ASN A 44 17.97 -10.03 -1.55
C ASN A 44 16.61 -10.43 -0.96
N GLN A 45 15.82 -9.47 -0.48
CA GLN A 45 14.51 -9.74 0.11
C GLN A 45 13.41 -9.64 -0.94
N CYS A 46 13.43 -8.59 -1.77
CA CYS A 46 12.42 -8.38 -2.80
C CYS A 46 12.76 -9.05 -4.15
N GLY A 47 13.98 -9.53 -4.35
CA GLY A 47 14.40 -10.18 -5.60
C GLY A 47 14.41 -9.25 -6.83
N LEU A 48 14.56 -7.93 -6.62
CA LEU A 48 14.63 -6.95 -7.70
C LEU A 48 16.03 -6.92 -8.33
N SER A 49 16.11 -6.40 -9.56
CA SER A 49 17.38 -6.23 -10.27
C SER A 49 17.43 -4.87 -10.98
N ARG A 50 18.58 -4.20 -10.88
CA ARG A 50 18.85 -2.94 -11.61
C ARG A 50 19.05 -3.15 -13.11
N THR A 51 19.42 -4.36 -13.54
CA THR A 51 19.57 -4.69 -14.97
C THR A 51 18.26 -5.11 -15.61
N ALA A 52 17.25 -5.43 -14.81
CA ALA A 52 15.90 -5.78 -15.24
C ALA A 52 14.85 -5.06 -14.38
N PRO A 53 14.79 -3.71 -14.43
CA PRO A 53 13.85 -2.93 -13.63
C PRO A 53 12.41 -3.27 -14.01
N LYS A 54 11.53 -3.27 -12.99
CA LYS A 54 10.13 -3.64 -13.14
C LYS A 54 9.27 -2.45 -13.57
N PRO A 55 8.25 -2.66 -14.42
CA PRO A 55 7.22 -1.65 -14.67
C PRO A 55 6.69 -1.02 -13.37
N GLY A 56 6.48 0.28 -13.36
CA GLY A 56 6.03 0.95 -12.14
C GLY A 56 5.99 2.46 -12.19
N ARG A 57 5.69 3.08 -11.05
CA ARG A 57 5.62 4.53 -10.88
C ARG A 57 6.03 4.94 -9.47
N ILE A 58 6.58 6.15 -9.38
CA ILE A 58 6.90 6.84 -8.13
C ILE A 58 5.86 7.94 -7.94
N PHE A 59 5.29 8.06 -6.74
CA PHE A 59 4.26 9.06 -6.40
C PHE A 59 4.67 9.89 -5.20
N GLU A 60 4.05 11.04 -5.04
CA GLU A 60 4.25 11.89 -3.86
C GLU A 60 3.60 11.28 -2.62
N THR A 61 2.32 10.88 -2.69
CA THR A 61 1.58 10.26 -1.60
C THR A 61 1.25 8.80 -1.90
N HIS A 62 1.13 7.99 -0.85
CA HIS A 62 1.05 6.53 -1.00
C HIS A 62 -0.21 6.02 -1.68
N ASP A 63 -1.33 6.72 -1.49
CA ASP A 63 -2.59 6.45 -2.17
C ASP A 63 -2.50 6.57 -3.71
N GLY A 64 -1.40 7.13 -4.25
CA GLY A 64 -1.07 7.05 -5.67
C GLY A 64 -0.98 5.63 -6.21
N ALA A 65 -0.63 4.64 -5.37
CA ALA A 65 -0.59 3.23 -5.72
C ALA A 65 -1.96 2.72 -6.20
N LEU A 66 -3.05 3.07 -5.49
CA LEU A 66 -4.41 2.67 -5.88
C LEU A 66 -4.77 3.17 -7.28
N ARG A 67 -4.50 4.44 -7.58
CA ARG A 67 -4.75 5.03 -8.91
C ARG A 67 -3.99 4.27 -9.99
N PHE A 68 -2.72 3.95 -9.73
CA PHE A 68 -1.90 3.20 -10.66
C PHE A 68 -2.41 1.79 -10.89
N TRP A 69 -2.86 1.07 -9.85
CA TRP A 69 -3.44 -0.26 -10.01
C TRP A 69 -4.69 -0.23 -10.88
N GLU A 70 -5.60 0.72 -10.66
CA GLU A 70 -6.80 0.86 -11.48
C GLU A 70 -6.47 1.22 -12.94
N GLU A 71 -5.47 2.07 -13.19
CA GLU A 71 -4.96 2.34 -14.54
C GLU A 71 -4.41 1.06 -15.21
N GLN A 72 -3.68 0.21 -14.47
CA GLN A 72 -3.14 -1.05 -15.00
C GLN A 72 -4.23 -2.07 -15.28
N ILE A 73 -5.28 -2.12 -14.45
CA ILE A 73 -6.45 -2.96 -14.67
C ILE A 73 -7.21 -2.50 -15.91
N ALA A 74 -7.46 -1.19 -16.04
CA ALA A 74 -8.12 -0.62 -17.21
C ALA A 74 -7.33 -0.87 -18.52
N ALA A 75 -5.99 -0.87 -18.43
CA ALA A 75 -5.11 -1.19 -19.55
C ALA A 75 -4.97 -2.71 -19.83
N GLY A 76 -5.63 -3.58 -19.05
CA GLY A 76 -5.52 -5.04 -19.17
C GLY A 76 -4.14 -5.61 -18.80
N ARG A 77 -3.31 -4.84 -18.10
CA ARG A 77 -1.94 -5.22 -17.69
C ARG A 77 -1.88 -5.75 -16.26
N LEU A 78 -2.89 -5.50 -15.45
CA LEU A 78 -3.07 -6.08 -14.12
C LEU A 78 -4.46 -6.72 -14.06
N THR A 79 -4.56 -7.91 -13.46
CA THR A 79 -5.84 -8.60 -13.29
C THR A 79 -6.17 -8.65 -11.80
N ALA A 80 -7.36 -8.18 -11.44
CA ALA A 80 -7.87 -8.29 -10.07
C ALA A 80 -8.58 -9.64 -9.82
N PRO A 81 -8.43 -10.24 -8.63
CA PRO A 81 -7.57 -9.80 -7.54
C PRO A 81 -6.09 -10.20 -7.76
N PHE A 82 -5.17 -9.47 -7.14
CA PHE A 82 -3.72 -9.70 -7.22
C PHE A 82 -3.04 -9.64 -5.84
N ASP A 83 -1.85 -10.22 -5.74
CA ASP A 83 -1.09 -10.28 -4.50
C ASP A 83 -0.31 -8.97 -4.29
N VAL A 84 -0.32 -8.47 -3.07
CA VAL A 84 0.40 -7.25 -2.69
C VAL A 84 1.44 -7.58 -1.63
N THR A 85 2.69 -7.21 -1.88
CA THR A 85 3.68 -7.02 -0.83
C THR A 85 3.77 -5.52 -0.57
N HIS A 86 3.32 -5.10 0.60
CA HIS A 86 3.33 -3.70 1.05
C HIS A 86 4.47 -3.53 2.06
N VAL A 87 5.49 -2.78 1.66
CA VAL A 87 6.72 -2.50 2.42
C VAL A 87 6.60 -1.07 2.95
N ASP A 88 6.31 -0.94 4.23
CA ASP A 88 5.90 0.34 4.81
C ASP A 88 6.17 0.35 6.33
N ALA A 89 6.42 1.52 6.89
CA ALA A 89 6.43 1.72 8.32
C ALA A 89 5.01 1.60 8.96
N HIS A 90 3.97 1.87 8.18
CA HIS A 90 2.54 1.85 8.49
C HIS A 90 1.84 0.70 7.74
N SER A 91 0.57 0.48 8.04
CA SER A 91 -0.25 -0.59 7.45
C SER A 91 -1.20 -0.08 6.37
N ASP A 92 -1.52 1.22 6.39
CA ASP A 92 -2.55 1.87 5.57
C ASP A 92 -3.91 1.17 5.58
N LEU A 93 -4.19 0.46 6.68
CA LEU A 93 -5.45 -0.22 6.94
C LEU A 93 -6.44 0.68 7.71
N GLY A 94 -6.18 1.98 7.81
CA GLY A 94 -7.12 2.98 8.31
C GLY A 94 -6.96 3.37 9.77
N ILE A 95 -5.73 3.60 10.26
CA ILE A 95 -5.53 4.36 11.50
C ILE A 95 -5.69 5.86 11.20
N GLY A 96 -6.80 6.44 11.66
CA GLY A 96 -7.14 7.85 11.42
C GLY A 96 -8.62 8.03 11.13
N TYR A 97 -9.05 9.25 10.82
CA TYR A 97 -10.42 9.50 10.37
C TYR A 97 -10.53 9.24 8.86
N PRO A 98 -11.57 8.54 8.35
CA PRO A 98 -12.76 8.05 9.06
C PRO A 98 -12.61 6.64 9.67
N GLY A 99 -11.41 6.06 9.62
CA GLY A 99 -11.10 4.76 10.20
C GLY A 99 -11.78 3.60 9.47
N PRO A 100 -11.64 2.36 9.99
CA PRO A 100 -12.20 1.19 9.33
C PRO A 100 -13.73 1.20 9.28
N ASN A 101 -14.38 1.91 10.21
CA ASN A 101 -15.84 1.96 10.32
C ASN A 101 -16.52 2.48 9.06
N PHE A 102 -15.97 3.49 8.39
CA PHE A 102 -16.59 3.98 7.15
C PHE A 102 -16.64 2.88 6.09
N VAL A 103 -15.54 2.14 5.93
CA VAL A 103 -15.49 1.01 4.99
C VAL A 103 -16.46 -0.08 5.43
N LEU A 104 -16.34 -0.55 6.68
CA LEU A 104 -17.12 -1.67 7.21
C LEU A 104 -18.63 -1.45 7.16
N PHE A 105 -19.12 -0.23 7.42
CA PHE A 105 -20.56 0.05 7.54
C PHE A 105 -21.16 0.80 6.35
N ASN A 106 -20.36 1.49 5.54
CA ASN A 106 -20.88 2.27 4.41
C ASN A 106 -20.45 1.65 3.07
N VAL A 107 -19.15 1.43 2.88
CA VAL A 107 -18.63 0.91 1.60
C VAL A 107 -19.08 -0.52 1.36
N LEU A 108 -19.06 -1.39 2.37
CA LEU A 108 -19.48 -2.79 2.22
C LEU A 108 -20.97 -2.97 1.92
N SER A 109 -21.81 -1.98 2.26
CA SER A 109 -23.23 -1.97 1.89
C SER A 109 -23.45 -1.72 0.38
N MET A 110 -22.47 -1.11 -0.29
CA MET A 110 -22.55 -0.78 -1.71
C MET A 110 -22.31 -2.02 -2.58
N PRO A 111 -22.96 -2.13 -3.75
CA PRO A 111 -22.58 -3.10 -4.79
C PRO A 111 -21.09 -2.98 -5.11
N VAL A 112 -20.40 -4.11 -5.28
CA VAL A 112 -18.94 -4.14 -5.52
C VAL A 112 -18.53 -3.19 -6.64
N GLN A 113 -19.29 -3.16 -7.74
CA GLN A 113 -19.02 -2.26 -8.88
C GLN A 113 -19.08 -0.77 -8.50
N LYS A 114 -19.94 -0.37 -7.55
CA LYS A 114 -19.99 1.01 -7.07
C LYS A 114 -18.83 1.37 -6.15
N ARG A 115 -18.21 0.39 -5.50
CA ARG A 115 -17.02 0.63 -4.66
C ARG A 115 -15.82 1.05 -5.49
N LEU A 116 -15.85 0.82 -6.81
CA LEU A 116 -14.75 1.13 -7.73
C LEU A 116 -14.70 2.61 -8.13
N ASP A 117 -15.72 3.40 -7.77
CA ASP A 117 -15.68 4.85 -7.89
C ASP A 117 -14.84 5.47 -6.75
N TYR A 118 -13.55 5.17 -6.76
CA TYR A 118 -12.61 5.66 -5.75
C TYR A 118 -12.45 7.19 -5.80
N THR A 119 -12.68 7.80 -6.97
CA THR A 119 -12.69 9.25 -7.16
C THR A 119 -13.76 9.94 -6.31
N ALA A 120 -14.94 9.33 -6.16
CA ALA A 120 -15.97 9.87 -5.28
C ALA A 120 -15.56 9.81 -3.79
N PHE A 121 -14.80 8.80 -3.37
CA PHE A 121 -14.32 8.71 -1.98
C PHE A 121 -13.24 9.75 -1.67
N TYR A 122 -12.35 10.05 -2.62
CA TYR A 122 -11.43 11.18 -2.51
C TYR A 122 -12.18 12.52 -2.39
N ALA A 123 -13.15 12.77 -3.26
CA ALA A 123 -13.94 14.01 -3.24
C ALA A 123 -14.66 14.22 -1.90
N GLN A 124 -15.07 13.13 -1.24
CA GLN A 124 -15.72 13.15 0.07
C GLN A 124 -14.73 13.14 1.26
N LYS A 125 -13.43 13.14 1.00
CA LYS A 125 -12.37 13.02 2.03
C LYS A 125 -12.54 11.79 2.91
N LYS A 126 -12.87 10.66 2.30
CA LYS A 126 -13.03 9.36 2.97
C LYS A 126 -11.90 8.39 2.67
N LEU A 127 -11.20 8.60 1.56
CA LEU A 127 -10.06 7.82 1.11
C LEU A 127 -8.85 8.75 0.99
N ASP A 128 -7.72 8.36 1.56
CA ASP A 128 -6.43 9.06 1.52
C ASP A 128 -5.25 8.09 1.72
N GLU A 129 -4.04 8.64 1.92
CA GLU A 129 -2.80 7.89 2.15
C GLU A 129 -2.88 6.93 3.34
N ALA A 130 -3.64 7.23 4.39
CA ALA A 130 -3.68 6.40 5.60
C ALA A 130 -4.64 5.19 5.50
N ASN A 131 -5.41 5.06 4.43
CA ASN A 131 -6.44 4.04 4.31
C ASN A 131 -6.69 3.46 2.91
N TYR A 132 -5.91 3.85 1.89
CA TYR A 132 -6.16 3.41 0.52
C TYR A 132 -6.08 1.89 0.39
N LEU A 133 -5.24 1.21 1.19
CA LEU A 133 -5.11 -0.24 1.17
C LEU A 133 -6.37 -0.93 1.72
N LEU A 134 -6.98 -0.36 2.76
CA LEU A 134 -8.29 -0.79 3.25
C LEU A 134 -9.37 -0.65 2.16
N PHE A 135 -9.36 0.44 1.41
CA PHE A 135 -10.28 0.61 0.27
C PHE A 135 -10.01 -0.39 -0.86
N ALA A 136 -8.75 -0.68 -1.18
CA ALA A 136 -8.38 -1.69 -2.18
C ALA A 136 -8.90 -3.09 -1.80
N LEU A 137 -8.84 -3.45 -0.52
CA LEU A 137 -9.47 -4.66 0.02
C LEU A 137 -11.00 -4.64 -0.17
N ALA A 138 -11.67 -3.55 0.18
CA ALA A 138 -13.12 -3.40 0.02
C ALA A 138 -13.58 -3.41 -1.44
N MET A 139 -12.73 -2.96 -2.37
CA MET A 139 -12.88 -3.02 -3.83
C MET A 139 -12.56 -4.41 -4.41
N ARG A 140 -12.16 -5.37 -3.56
CA ARG A 140 -11.79 -6.75 -3.91
C ARG A 140 -10.65 -6.80 -4.92
N ARG A 141 -9.66 -5.91 -4.77
CA ARG A 141 -8.45 -5.87 -5.63
C ARG A 141 -7.35 -6.79 -5.16
N ILE A 142 -7.31 -7.10 -3.88
CA ILE A 142 -6.18 -7.80 -3.25
C ILE A 142 -6.58 -9.25 -2.97
N SER A 143 -5.80 -10.21 -3.48
CA SER A 143 -5.97 -11.65 -3.23
C SER A 143 -5.17 -12.14 -2.04
N SER A 144 -4.05 -11.50 -1.73
CA SER A 144 -3.25 -11.73 -0.53
C SER A 144 -2.42 -10.48 -0.21
N LEU A 145 -2.11 -10.27 1.07
CA LEU A 145 -1.34 -9.13 1.53
C LEU A 145 -0.21 -9.58 2.47
N ASP A 146 1.02 -9.36 2.05
CA ASP A 146 2.19 -9.36 2.92
C ASP A 146 2.46 -7.92 3.38
N ASN A 147 2.37 -7.64 4.68
CA ASN A 147 2.79 -6.37 5.27
C ASN A 147 4.19 -6.54 5.87
N VAL A 148 5.18 -5.94 5.21
CA VAL A 148 6.59 -6.06 5.56
C VAL A 148 7.03 -4.78 6.24
N ARG A 149 7.45 -4.90 7.50
CA ARG A 149 7.60 -3.76 8.39
C ARG A 149 9.05 -3.60 8.84
N ASN A 150 9.39 -2.37 9.17
CA ASN A 150 10.60 -2.09 9.89
C ASN A 150 10.38 -2.50 11.36
N PRO A 151 11.35 -3.15 12.05
CA PRO A 151 11.23 -3.45 13.50
C PRO A 151 10.92 -2.25 14.40
N ARG A 152 11.07 -1.03 13.87
CA ARG A 152 10.77 0.23 14.55
C ARG A 152 9.35 0.77 14.27
N SER A 153 8.61 0.12 13.37
CA SER A 153 7.21 0.39 13.07
C SER A 153 6.32 0.30 14.31
N ARG A 154 5.32 1.18 14.37
CA ARG A 154 4.35 1.21 15.47
C ARG A 154 3.19 0.27 15.17
N ALA A 155 2.76 -0.56 16.12
CA ALA A 155 1.60 -1.43 15.90
C ALA A 155 0.36 -0.61 15.50
N ASP A 156 -0.11 -0.82 14.28
CA ASP A 156 -1.15 0.02 13.68
C ASP A 156 -2.18 -0.79 12.86
N ILE A 157 -2.16 -2.12 12.94
CA ILE A 157 -3.12 -2.97 12.24
C ILE A 157 -4.43 -3.04 13.05
N PRO A 158 -5.57 -2.57 12.51
CA PRO A 158 -6.83 -2.62 13.23
C PRO A 158 -7.33 -4.06 13.38
N GLN A 159 -7.33 -4.57 14.62
CA GLN A 159 -7.68 -5.98 14.91
C GLN A 159 -9.11 -6.35 14.49
N VAL A 160 -10.01 -5.36 14.36
CA VAL A 160 -11.39 -5.56 13.87
C VAL A 160 -11.45 -6.07 12.42
N LEU A 161 -10.36 -5.93 11.67
CA LEU A 161 -10.28 -6.39 10.27
C LEU A 161 -9.84 -7.85 10.17
N LEU A 162 -9.37 -8.46 11.26
CA LEU A 162 -8.77 -9.78 11.26
C LEU A 162 -9.77 -10.84 11.75
N ASP A 163 -9.73 -12.01 11.12
CA ASP A 163 -10.43 -13.20 11.60
C ASP A 163 -9.61 -13.96 12.67
N ALA A 164 -10.14 -15.09 13.12
CA ALA A 164 -9.51 -15.90 14.16
C ALA A 164 -8.15 -16.50 13.75
N ASP A 165 -7.90 -16.65 12.44
CA ASP A 165 -6.65 -17.17 11.89
C ASP A 165 -5.66 -16.03 11.57
N GLY A 166 -6.03 -14.77 11.84
CA GLY A 166 -5.23 -13.58 11.56
C GLY A 166 -5.29 -13.12 10.10
N ASN A 167 -6.18 -13.70 9.28
CA ASN A 167 -6.39 -13.24 7.91
C ASN A 167 -7.30 -12.02 7.89
N ILE A 168 -7.20 -11.20 6.84
CA ILE A 168 -8.10 -10.05 6.69
C ILE A 168 -9.47 -10.57 6.23
N HIS A 169 -10.51 -10.23 6.97
CA HIS A 169 -11.89 -10.46 6.57
C HIS A 169 -12.71 -9.21 6.92
N LEU A 170 -13.02 -8.41 5.91
CA LEU A 170 -13.82 -7.20 6.06
C LEU A 170 -15.29 -7.56 6.35
N ASN A 171 -15.58 -7.95 7.59
CA ASN A 171 -16.88 -8.43 8.00
C ASN A 171 -17.56 -7.43 8.95
N SER A 172 -18.84 -7.18 8.73
CA SER A 172 -19.69 -6.37 9.58
C SER A 172 -21.13 -6.87 9.49
N LEU A 173 -21.99 -6.50 10.44
CA LEU A 173 -23.42 -6.79 10.34
C LEU A 173 -24.00 -6.24 9.02
N THR A 174 -23.55 -5.06 8.60
CA THR A 174 -23.95 -4.48 7.32
C THR A 174 -23.47 -5.32 6.14
N ALA A 175 -22.22 -5.78 6.13
CA ALA A 175 -21.72 -6.64 5.06
C ALA A 175 -22.57 -7.93 4.94
N GLN A 176 -22.92 -8.54 6.07
CA GLN A 176 -23.76 -9.75 6.12
C GLN A 176 -25.17 -9.51 5.58
N MET A 177 -25.81 -8.40 5.94
CA MET A 177 -27.14 -8.04 5.44
C MET A 177 -27.16 -7.86 3.91
N PHE A 178 -26.04 -7.43 3.33
CA PHE A 178 -25.92 -7.20 1.89
C PHE A 178 -25.23 -8.35 1.13
N ALA A 179 -24.87 -9.45 1.80
CA ALA A 179 -24.15 -10.57 1.20
C ALA A 179 -24.95 -11.24 0.06
N ALA A 180 -26.28 -11.31 0.16
CA ALA A 180 -27.13 -11.83 -0.91
C ALA A 180 -27.02 -11.04 -2.22
N LYS A 181 -26.66 -9.74 -2.13
CA LYS A 181 -26.52 -8.84 -3.27
C LYS A 181 -25.06 -8.73 -3.73
N ASN A 182 -24.12 -8.65 -2.80
CA ASN A 182 -22.72 -8.36 -3.07
C ASN A 182 -21.85 -9.62 -3.17
N GLY A 183 -22.39 -10.78 -2.79
CA GLY A 183 -21.61 -11.95 -2.40
C GLY A 183 -20.98 -11.74 -1.02
N ALA A 184 -20.64 -12.84 -0.35
CA ALA A 184 -19.84 -12.79 0.88
C ALA A 184 -18.52 -12.05 0.64
N GLU A 185 -18.06 -11.29 1.63
CA GLU A 185 -16.73 -10.70 1.55
C GLU A 185 -15.69 -11.81 1.64
N PRO A 186 -14.63 -11.75 0.81
CA PRO A 186 -13.60 -12.78 0.82
C PRO A 186 -12.73 -12.66 2.07
N THR A 187 -12.25 -13.80 2.56
CA THR A 187 -11.07 -13.84 3.44
C THR A 187 -9.83 -13.66 2.57
N VAL A 188 -8.99 -12.69 2.93
CA VAL A 188 -7.74 -12.36 2.26
C VAL A 188 -6.59 -12.84 3.15
N PRO A 189 -5.78 -13.82 2.71
CA PRO A 189 -4.56 -14.21 3.40
C PRO A 189 -3.71 -13.00 3.75
N PHE A 190 -3.40 -12.87 5.03
CA PHE A 190 -2.65 -11.72 5.54
C PHE A 190 -1.48 -12.21 6.38
N ARG A 191 -0.29 -11.69 6.08
CA ARG A 191 0.91 -12.01 6.84
C ARG A 191 1.64 -10.72 7.20
N VAL A 192 2.01 -10.63 8.46
CA VAL A 192 2.79 -9.51 9.00
C VAL A 192 4.21 -10.00 9.25
N TYR A 193 5.18 -9.27 8.71
CA TYR A 193 6.58 -9.43 9.05
C TYR A 193 6.99 -8.21 9.87
N ASP A 194 6.94 -8.33 11.20
CA ASP A 194 7.39 -7.26 12.11
C ASP A 194 8.89 -6.98 11.97
N ASP A 195 9.63 -7.92 11.39
CA ASP A 195 11.02 -7.76 10.98
C ASP A 195 11.19 -8.13 9.51
N TYR A 196 11.49 -7.13 8.68
CA TYR A 196 11.77 -7.32 7.25
C TYR A 196 12.86 -8.35 6.96
N ARG A 197 13.73 -8.67 7.93
CA ARG A 197 14.78 -9.69 7.76
C ARG A 197 14.22 -11.10 7.63
N ASP A 198 12.99 -11.34 8.11
CA ASP A 198 12.29 -12.61 7.98
C ASP A 198 11.50 -12.72 6.67
N PHE A 199 11.33 -11.60 5.96
CA PHE A 199 10.61 -11.55 4.70
C PHE A 199 11.49 -12.00 3.52
N ARG A 200 10.94 -12.85 2.65
CA ARG A 200 11.48 -13.12 1.31
C ARG A 200 10.33 -13.15 0.31
N ALA A 201 10.50 -12.46 -0.81
CA ALA A 201 9.52 -12.47 -1.89
C ALA A 201 9.29 -13.89 -2.40
N ALA A 202 8.03 -14.33 -2.43
CA ALA A 202 7.67 -15.67 -2.88
C ALA A 202 7.84 -15.86 -4.41
N GLY A 203 8.08 -14.79 -5.16
CA GLY A 203 8.27 -14.81 -6.60
C GLY A 203 8.50 -13.42 -7.18
N ALA A 204 8.72 -13.36 -8.48
CA ALA A 204 8.96 -12.10 -9.18
C ALA A 204 7.71 -11.19 -9.17
N TYR A 205 7.94 -9.89 -9.03
CA TYR A 205 6.90 -8.88 -9.14
C TYR A 205 6.62 -8.51 -10.61
N ASP A 206 5.36 -8.23 -10.89
CA ASP A 206 4.88 -7.70 -12.17
C ASP A 206 5.02 -6.17 -12.19
N PHE A 207 4.74 -5.53 -11.06
CA PHE A 207 4.86 -4.08 -10.87
C PHE A 207 5.56 -3.72 -9.56
N VAL A 208 6.27 -2.58 -9.56
CA VAL A 208 6.90 -2.00 -8.36
C VAL A 208 6.53 -0.52 -8.24
N THR A 209 5.91 -0.13 -7.13
CA THR A 209 5.57 1.27 -6.83
C THR A 209 6.43 1.81 -5.68
N LEU A 210 6.62 3.13 -5.66
CA LEU A 210 7.25 3.84 -4.55
C LEU A 210 6.43 5.10 -4.21
N ALA A 211 6.07 5.28 -2.95
CA ALA A 211 5.59 6.53 -2.39
C ALA A 211 6.75 7.32 -1.77
N ILE A 212 6.74 8.64 -1.91
CA ILE A 212 7.71 9.52 -1.23
C ILE A 212 7.23 9.87 0.18
N SER A 213 5.91 9.99 0.35
CA SER A 213 5.21 10.23 1.61
C SER A 213 5.86 11.36 2.41
N PRO A 214 5.89 12.61 1.87
CA PRO A 214 6.70 13.71 2.42
C PRO A 214 6.33 14.05 3.87
N ARG A 215 5.11 13.73 4.32
CA ARG A 215 4.67 13.96 5.70
C ARG A 215 5.19 12.93 6.70
N TYR A 216 5.74 11.82 6.21
CA TYR A 216 6.26 10.69 6.98
C TYR A 216 7.78 10.52 6.82
N ALA A 217 8.40 11.21 5.86
CA ALA A 217 9.84 11.11 5.61
C ALA A 217 10.55 12.48 5.59
N PRO A 218 11.70 12.62 6.29
CA PRO A 218 12.49 13.85 6.26
C PRO A 218 13.03 14.11 4.85
N LYS A 219 13.39 15.35 4.54
CA LYS A 219 13.84 15.74 3.20
C LYS A 219 15.07 14.95 2.74
N GLU A 220 15.92 14.57 3.67
CA GLU A 220 17.13 13.79 3.47
C GLU A 220 16.85 12.41 2.87
N ALA A 221 15.65 11.84 3.11
CA ALA A 221 15.23 10.56 2.53
C ALA A 221 15.03 10.65 1.00
N ASP A 222 14.89 11.84 0.41
CA ASP A 222 14.73 12.01 -1.04
C ASP A 222 15.89 11.39 -1.83
N GLY A 223 17.08 11.31 -1.24
CA GLY A 223 18.23 10.63 -1.85
C GLY A 223 17.98 9.14 -2.13
N LEU A 224 17.09 8.49 -1.36
CA LEU A 224 16.71 7.10 -1.55
C LEU A 224 15.75 6.90 -2.73
N VAL A 225 15.02 7.93 -3.15
CA VAL A 225 14.15 7.86 -4.34
C VAL A 225 14.96 7.53 -5.59
N GLU A 226 16.17 8.08 -5.73
CA GLU A 226 17.08 7.73 -6.82
C GLU A 226 17.63 6.30 -6.71
N VAL A 227 17.77 5.78 -5.48
CA VAL A 227 18.25 4.43 -5.23
C VAL A 227 17.19 3.40 -5.63
N VAL A 228 15.97 3.56 -5.10
CA VAL A 228 14.83 2.68 -5.39
C VAL A 228 14.39 2.83 -6.85
N GLY A 229 14.42 4.05 -7.39
CA GLY A 229 14.03 4.34 -8.77
C GLY A 229 14.84 3.60 -9.83
N LYS A 230 16.05 3.11 -9.51
CA LYS A 230 16.86 2.26 -10.42
C LYS A 230 16.26 0.86 -10.64
N TYR A 231 15.32 0.44 -9.80
CA TYR A 231 14.59 -0.81 -9.92
C TYR A 231 13.22 -0.64 -10.59
N ILE A 232 12.82 0.60 -10.87
CA ILE A 232 11.52 0.95 -11.43
C ILE A 232 11.69 1.51 -12.84
N LYS A 233 11.18 0.78 -13.83
CA LYS A 233 11.02 1.26 -15.20
C LYS A 233 9.75 2.12 -15.23
N LYS A 234 9.94 3.44 -15.19
CA LYS A 234 8.82 4.41 -15.20
C LYS A 234 7.90 4.14 -16.40
N GLU A 235 6.64 3.86 -16.10
CA GLU A 235 5.58 3.80 -17.10
C GLU A 235 5.41 5.19 -17.73
N LYS A 236 5.33 5.26 -19.07
CA LYS A 236 4.96 6.50 -19.75
C LYS A 236 3.52 6.81 -19.38
N ASN A 237 3.22 8.04 -18.99
CA ASN A 237 1.85 8.48 -18.79
C ASN A 237 1.07 8.21 -20.09
N PHE A 238 0.06 7.34 -20.02
CA PHE A 238 -0.94 7.28 -21.06
C PHE A 238 -1.82 8.52 -20.87
N CYS A 239 -1.39 9.65 -21.46
CA CYS A 239 -2.32 10.73 -21.74
C CYS A 239 -3.38 10.15 -22.67
N ASN A 240 -4.54 9.80 -22.13
CA ASN A 240 -5.73 9.64 -22.95
C ASN A 240 -5.97 11.02 -23.59
N GLY A 241 -5.75 11.09 -24.90
CA GLY A 241 -6.17 12.23 -25.69
C GLY A 241 -7.67 12.42 -25.50
N CYS A 242 -8.03 13.60 -25.01
CA CYS A 242 -9.30 14.26 -25.33
C CYS A 242 -8.92 15.52 -26.10
#